data_AF-A0A850ZPJ3-F1
#
_entry.id   AF-A0A850ZPJ3-F1
#
_cell.length_a   1.000
_cell.length_b   1.000
_cell.length_c   1.000
_cell.angle_alpha   90.00
_cell.angle_beta   90.00
_cell.angle_gamma   90.00
#
_symmetry.space_group_name_H-M   'P 1'
#
loop_
_entity.id
_entity.type
_entity.pdbx_description
1 polymer ?
#
loop_
_entity_poly.entity_id
_entity_poly.type
_entity_poly.pdbx_seq_one_letter_code
_entity_poly.pdbx_strand_id
1 'polypeptide(L)' 'RVLREKFPRASAIKVVDISGGCGAMYEIHIESEDFREKRTVQQHQMVNQALSEEIKSMHGLRIFTSTPK' A
#
# COMPACT_ATOMS: atom_id res chain seq x y z
N ARG A 1 -1.92 -10.27 -1.61
CA ARG A 1 -1.83 -10.76 -3.01
C ARG A 1 -1.99 -9.61 -4.01
N VAL A 2 -3.10 -8.86 -3.96
CA VAL A 2 -3.40 -7.71 -4.84
C VAL A 2 -2.23 -6.72 -5.00
N LEU A 3 -1.60 -6.27 -3.90
CA LEU A 3 -0.47 -5.34 -3.98
C LEU A 3 0.74 -5.88 -4.76
N ARG A 4 1.05 -7.18 -4.66
CA ARG A 4 2.16 -7.79 -5.41
C ARG A 4 1.85 -7.85 -6.90
N GLU A 5 0.58 -8.03 -7.27
CA GLU A 5 0.15 -8.04 -8.68
C GLU A 5 0.11 -6.63 -9.27
N LYS A 6 -0.26 -5.62 -8.47
CA LYS A 6 -0.32 -4.21 -8.89
C LYS A 6 1.04 -3.51 -8.90
N PHE A 7 1.97 -3.94 -8.05
CA PHE A 7 3.34 -3.42 -7.97
C PHE A 7 4.35 -4.55 -8.21
N PRO A 8 4.45 -5.07 -9.44
CA PRO A 8 5.37 -6.18 -9.75
C PRO A 8 6.84 -5.79 -9.63
N ARG A 9 7.16 -4.49 -9.68
CA ARG A 9 8.51 -3.93 -9.47
C ARG A 9 8.81 -3.55 -8.01
N ALA A 10 7.92 -3.93 -7.08
CA ALA A 10 8.16 -3.68 -5.67
C ALA A 10 9.30 -4.57 -5.14
N SER A 11 10.31 -3.95 -4.54
CA SER A 11 11.39 -4.63 -3.82
C SER A 11 10.90 -5.16 -2.47
N ALA A 12 10.01 -4.44 -1.80
CA ALA A 12 9.45 -4.83 -0.52
C ALA A 12 7.98 -4.44 -0.39
N ILE A 13 7.17 -5.36 0.14
CA ILE A 13 5.76 -5.10 0.52
C ILE A 13 5.54 -5.72 1.90
N LYS A 14 5.14 -4.88 2.86
CA LYS A 14 4.76 -5.30 4.21
C LYS A 14 3.37 -4.77 4.54
N VAL A 15 2.52 -5.64 5.05
CA VAL A 15 1.16 -5.31 5.52
C VAL A 15 1.06 -5.76 6.96
N VAL A 16 0.61 -4.87 7.84
CA VAL A 16 0.45 -5.11 9.28
C VAL A 16 -0.97 -4.77 9.67
N ASP A 17 -1.68 -5.71 10.29
CA ASP A 17 -2.94 -5.41 10.96
C ASP A 17 -2.65 -4.66 12.26
N ILE A 18 -3.15 -3.42 12.36
CA ILE A 18 -3.02 -2.56 13.54
C ILE A 18 -4.33 -2.41 14.30
N SER A 19 -5.35 -3.20 13.95
CA SER A 19 -6.65 -3.24 14.62
C SER A 19 -6.77 -4.33 15.69
N GLY A 20 -5.68 -5.04 15.99
CA GLY A 20 -5.68 -6.09 17.00
C GLY A 20 -6.43 -7.36 16.57
N GLY A 21 -6.49 -7.65 15.27
CA GLY A 21 -7.11 -8.87 14.73
C GLY A 21 -8.56 -8.72 14.28
N CYS A 22 -9.16 -7.53 14.39
CA CYS A 22 -10.49 -7.24 13.86
C CYS A 22 -10.47 -7.02 12.33
N GLY A 23 -9.30 -6.78 11.74
CA GLY A 23 -9.13 -6.48 10.32
C GLY A 23 -9.71 -5.12 9.90
N ALA A 24 -9.89 -4.20 10.85
CA ALA A 24 -10.50 -2.89 10.60
C ALA A 24 -9.47 -1.82 10.18
N MET A 25 -8.20 -1.98 10.54
CA MET A 25 -7.13 -1.04 10.21
C MET A 25 -5.84 -1.75 9.82
N TYR A 26 -5.25 -1.30 8.72
CA TYR A 26 -3.99 -1.83 8.22
C TYR A 26 -2.95 -0.74 8.00
N GLU A 27 -1.70 -1.11 8.23
CA GLU A 27 -0.53 -0.33 7.87
C GLU A 27 0.22 -1.04 6.74
N ILE A 28 0.49 -0.30 5.67
CA ILE A 28 1.04 -0.83 4.42
C ILE A 28 2.30 -0.06 4.08
N HIS A 29 3.40 -0.80 3.93
CA HIS A 29 4.69 -0.29 3.50
C HIS A 29 5.02 -0.91 2.15
N ILE A 30 5.24 -0.07 1.14
CA ILE A 30 5.62 -0.51 -0.22
C ILE A 30 6.85 0.24 -0.65
N GLU A 31 7.89 -0.50 -0.99
CA GLU A 31 9.06 0.01 -1.68
C GLU A 31 9.02 -0.47 -3.14
N SER A 32 9.01 0.45 -4.10
CA SER A 32 8.94 0.12 -5.54
C SER A 32 9.60 1.16 -6.43
N GLU A 33 10.22 0.70 -7.51
CA GLU A 33 10.69 1.56 -8.60
C GLU A 33 9.54 2.30 -9.31
N ASP A 34 8.30 1.81 -9.21
CA ASP A 34 7.10 2.46 -9.76
C ASP A 34 6.85 3.86 -9.14
N PHE A 35 7.41 4.12 -7.96
CA PHE A 35 7.26 5.38 -7.25
C PHE A 35 8.32 6.42 -7.61
N ARG A 36 9.32 6.05 -8.42
CA ARG A 36 10.35 6.96 -8.92
C ARG A 36 9.67 8.10 -9.68
N GLU A 37 10.12 9.33 -9.39
CA GLU A 37 9.58 10.58 -9.97
C GLU A 37 8.09 10.87 -9.66
N LYS A 38 7.45 10.12 -8.76
CA LYS A 38 6.09 10.41 -8.28
C LYS A 38 6.14 11.15 -6.96
N ARG A 39 5.22 12.11 -6.77
CA ARG A 39 5.01 12.75 -5.45
C ARG A 39 4.32 11.76 -4.51
N THR A 40 4.54 11.88 -3.20
CA THR A 40 3.91 11.02 -2.18
C THR A 40 2.40 10.88 -2.34
N VAL A 41 1.68 11.97 -2.66
CA VAL A 41 0.24 11.92 -2.92
C VAL A 41 -0.12 11.01 -4.11
N GLN A 42 0.66 11.05 -5.19
CA GLN A 42 0.43 10.20 -6.36
C GLN A 42 0.75 8.73 -6.02
N GLN A 43 1.81 8.48 -5.26
CA GLN A 43 2.16 7.13 -4.80
C GLN A 43 1.01 6.56 -3.95
N HIS A 44 0.49 7.33 -2.98
CA HIS A 44 -0.65 6.93 -2.15
C HIS A 44 -1.91 6.70 -2.98
N GLN A 45 -2.17 7.54 -4.00
CA GLN A 45 -3.29 7.32 -4.92
C GLN A 45 -3.16 6.00 -5.68
N MET A 46 -1.96 5.63 -6.15
CA MET A 46 -1.72 4.35 -6.80
C MET A 46 -2.01 3.17 -5.86
N VAL A 47 -1.59 3.26 -4.59
CA VAL A 47 -1.86 2.22 -3.58
C VAL A 47 -3.35 2.14 -3.25
N ASN A 48 -4.02 3.27 -3.08
CA ASN A 48 -5.47 3.31 -2.85
C ASN A 48 -6.26 2.73 -4.01
N GLN A 49 -5.87 3.02 -5.25
CA GLN A 49 -6.49 2.43 -6.44
C GLN A 49 -6.25 0.92 -6.52
N ALA A 50 -5.06 0.46 -6.13
CA ALA A 50 -4.76 -0.96 -6.07
C ALA A 50 -5.63 -1.70 -5.04
N LEU A 51 -6.06 -1.01 -3.98
CA LEU A 51 -6.84 -1.58 -2.88
C LEU A 51 -8.30 -1.09 -2.87
N SER A 52 -8.80 -0.53 -3.97
CA SER A 52 -10.11 0.14 -3.97
C SER A 52 -11.27 -0.77 -3.58
N GLU A 53 -11.20 -2.07 -3.92
CA GLU A 53 -12.19 -3.06 -3.54
C GLU A 53 -12.04 -3.48 -2.07
N GLU A 54 -10.80 -3.70 -1.62
CA GLU A 54 -10.50 -4.11 -0.24
C GLU A 54 -10.79 -3.02 0.79
N ILE A 55 -10.51 -1.75 0.45
CA ILE A 55 -10.73 -0.59 1.32
C ILE A 55 -12.21 -0.41 1.66
N LYS A 56 -13.15 -0.83 0.81
CA LYS A 56 -14.60 -0.74 1.12
C LYS A 56 -14.99 -1.46 2.40
N SER A 57 -14.23 -2.48 2.78
CA SER A 57 -14.44 -3.26 4.00
C SER A 57 -13.61 -2.77 5.21
N MET A 58 -12.66 -1.86 4.99
CA MET A 58 -11.71 -1.39 5.99
C MET A 58 -12.16 -0.05 6.59
N HIS A 59 -11.96 0.13 7.90
CA HIS A 59 -12.22 1.41 8.57
C HIS A 59 -11.12 2.44 8.35
N GLY A 60 -9.87 2.01 8.17
CA GLY A 60 -8.75 2.92 7.99
C GLY A 60 -7.49 2.25 7.45
N LEU A 61 -6.67 3.03 6.75
CA LEU A 61 -5.44 2.55 6.14
C LEU A 61 -4.32 3.58 6.32
N ARG A 62 -3.14 3.11 6.72
CA ARG A 62 -1.90 3.92 6.73
C ARG A 62 -0.99 3.43 5.61
N ILE A 63 -0.60 4.33 4.72
CA ILE A 63 0.25 4.02 3.57
C ILE A 63 1.59 4.70 3.76
N PHE A 64 2.64 3.91 3.57
CA PHE A 64 4.02 4.35 3.50
C PHE A 64 4.60 3.86 2.18
N THR A 65 5.13 4.78 1.38
CA THR A 65 5.75 4.48 0.09
C THR A 65 7.17 5.01 0.03
N SER A 66 8.08 4.21 -0.52
CA SER A 66 9.48 4.58 -0.75
C SER A 66 9.98 4.08 -2.09
N THR A 67 11.00 4.73 -2.62
CA THR A 67 11.79 4.20 -3.75
C THR A 67 13.01 3.47 -3.21
N PRO A 68 13.38 2.31 -3.77
CA PRO A 68 14.66 1.68 -3.46
C PRO A 68 15.82 2.66 -3.70
N LYS A 69 16.87 2.58 -2.88
CA LYS A 69 18.10 3.36 -3.06
C LYS A 69 18.95 2.80 -4.18
#